data_AF-A0A2V5P3K4-F1
#
_entry.id   AF-A0A2V5P3K4-F1
#
_cell.length_a   1.000
_cell.length_b   1.000
_cell.length_c   1.000
_cell.angle_alpha   90.00
_cell.angle_beta   90.00
_cell.angle_gamma   90.00
#
_symmetry.space_group_name_H-M   'P 1'
#
loop_
_entity.id
_entity.type
_entity.pdbx_description
1 polymer ?
#
loop_
_entity_poly.entity_id
_entity_poly.type
_entity_poly.pdbx_seq_one_letter_code
_entity_poly.pdbx_strand_id
1 'polypeptide(L)' 'MDSIIDAKEFQIERKRFHVEFRENDRGKFLRITEEAHGRRNTIIVPSTGVSDFTAAIGQVLDASRSAAVN' A
#
# COMPACT_ATOMS: atom_id res chain seq x y z
N MET A 1 20.41 -7.56 -0.28
CA MET A 1 19.84 -6.47 -1.10
C MET A 1 18.46 -6.95 -1.54
N ASP A 2 17.42 -6.13 -1.47
CA ASP A 2 16.07 -6.58 -1.80
C ASP A 2 15.77 -6.46 -3.30
N SER A 3 15.10 -7.44 -3.88
CA SER A 3 14.70 -7.47 -5.28
C SER A 3 13.24 -7.03 -5.43
N ILE A 4 12.95 -6.27 -6.49
CA ILE A 4 11.56 -5.96 -6.86
C ILE A 4 11.03 -7.16 -7.67
N ILE A 5 9.90 -7.72 -7.23
CA ILE A 5 9.15 -8.74 -7.98
C ILE A 5 8.21 -8.05 -8.96
N ASP A 6 7.46 -7.07 -8.47
CA ASP A 6 6.56 -6.23 -9.28
C ASP A 6 6.41 -4.84 -8.66
N ALA A 7 6.08 -3.85 -9.48
CA ALA A 7 5.94 -2.47 -9.06
C ALA A 7 4.89 -1.71 -9.88
N LYS A 8 4.14 -0.86 -9.20
CA LYS A 8 3.27 0.13 -9.82
C LYS A 8 3.56 1.51 -9.25
N GLU A 9 3.64 2.49 -10.15
CA GLU A 9 3.66 3.90 -9.81
C GLU A 9 2.42 4.59 -10.36
N PHE A 10 1.86 5.49 -9.58
CA PHE A 10 0.75 6.35 -10.01
C PHE A 10 0.73 7.65 -9.20
N GLN A 11 0.11 8.67 -9.76
CA GLN A 11 -0.05 9.97 -9.14
C GLN A 11 -1.52 10.23 -8.85
N ILE A 12 -1.80 10.73 -7.64
CA ILE A 12 -3.12 11.25 -7.24
C ILE A 12 -2.89 12.67 -6.75
N GLU A 13 -3.46 13.65 -7.45
CA GLU A 13 -3.24 15.08 -7.23
C GLU A 13 -1.73 15.41 -7.19
N ARG A 14 -1.23 15.89 -6.04
CA ARG A 14 0.17 16.26 -5.79
C ARG A 14 1.00 15.14 -5.14
N LYS A 15 0.41 13.95 -4.94
CA LYS A 15 1.05 12.81 -4.27
C LYS A 15 1.44 11.76 -5.30
N ARG A 16 2.71 11.33 -5.27
CA ARG A 16 3.18 10.15 -6.01
C ARG A 16 3.16 8.94 -5.10
N PHE A 17 2.64 7.83 -5.60
CA PHE A 17 2.61 6.55 -4.89
C PHE A 17 3.44 5.51 -5.65
N HIS A 18 4.29 4.80 -4.91
CA HIS A 18 4.97 3.60 -5.40
C HIS A 18 4.51 2.42 -4.57
N VAL A 19 3.94 1.41 -5.23
CA VAL A 19 3.49 0.16 -4.62
C VAL A 19 4.35 -0.95 -5.20
N GLU A 20 5.19 -1.56 -4.39
CA GLU A 20 6.19 -2.54 -4.83
C GLU A 20 6.07 -3.82 -4.01
N PHE A 21 5.96 -4.95 -4.69
CA PHE A 21 6.11 -6.25 -4.04
C PHE A 21 7.57 -6.68 -4.17
N ARG A 22 8.24 -6.91 -3.04
CA ARG A 22 9.68 -7.13 -2.96
C ARG A 22 10.02 -8.37 -2.16
N GLU A 23 11.24 -8.87 -2.33
CA GLU A 23 11.77 -10.03 -1.62
C GLU A 23 13.18 -9.75 -1.08
N ASN A 24 13.45 -10.27 0.11
CA ASN A 24 14.79 -10.31 0.69
C ASN A 24 14.99 -11.65 1.42
N ASP A 25 16.13 -11.82 2.09
CA ASP A 25 16.48 -13.07 2.79
C ASP A 25 15.51 -13.47 3.91
N ARG A 26 14.65 -12.54 4.38
CA ARG A 26 13.60 -12.79 5.40
C ARG A 26 12.25 -13.12 4.78
N GLY A 27 12.13 -13.04 3.45
CA GLY A 27 10.91 -13.34 2.69
C GLY A 27 10.35 -12.14 1.92
N LYS A 28 9.09 -12.28 1.50
CA LYS A 28 8.39 -11.32 0.63
C LYS A 28 7.59 -10.30 1.44
N PHE A 29 7.48 -9.09 0.91
CA PHE A 29 6.74 -7.99 1.53
C PHE A 29 6.25 -6.98 0.49
N LEU A 30 5.15 -6.29 0.82
CA LEU A 30 4.65 -5.15 0.08
C LEU A 30 5.24 -3.87 0.69
N ARG A 31 5.84 -3.01 -0.13
CA ARG A 31 6.29 -1.67 0.24
C ARG A 31 5.39 -0.65 -0.44
N ILE A 32 4.76 0.22 0.34
CA ILE A 32 3.97 1.35 -0.18
C ILE A 32 4.68 2.62 0.25
N THR A 33 5.02 3.44 -0.74
CA THR A 33 5.66 4.73 -0.54
C THR A 33 4.74 5.83 -1.04
N GLU A 34 4.51 6.84 -0.22
CA GLU A 34 3.91 8.12 -0.60
C GLU A 34 5.01 9.17 -0.66
N GLU A 35 5.06 9.95 -1.75
CA GLU A 35 5.88 11.14 -1.86
C GLU A 35 5.00 12.38 -2.10
N ALA A 36 5.18 13.41 -1.27
CA ALA A 36 4.47 14.68 -1.40
C ALA A 36 5.30 15.82 -0.79
N HIS A 37 5.39 16.96 -1.48
CA HIS A 37 6.10 18.16 -1.00
C HIS A 37 7.54 17.88 -0.54
N GLY A 38 8.25 17.02 -1.27
CA GLY A 38 9.61 16.60 -0.93
C GLY A 38 9.73 15.69 0.30
N ARG A 39 8.60 15.26 0.89
CA ARG A 39 8.58 14.27 1.98
C ARG A 39 8.22 12.90 1.43
N ARG A 40 8.83 11.86 2.00
CA ARG A 40 8.63 10.46 1.62
C ARG A 40 8.22 9.65 2.85
N ASN A 41 7.01 9.10 2.83
CA ASN A 41 6.49 8.19 3.86
C ASN A 41 6.46 6.78 3.28
N THR A 42 6.85 5.78 4.08
CA THR A 42 6.86 4.39 3.64
C THR A 42 6.29 3.47 4.70
N ILE A 43 5.42 2.56 4.28
CA ILE A 43 4.97 1.43 5.10
C ILE A 43 5.40 0.11 4.44
N ILE A 44 5.61 -0.91 5.27
CA ILE A 44 5.94 -2.26 4.84
C ILE A 44 4.92 -3.22 5.44
N VAL A 45 4.33 -4.06 4.61
CA VAL A 45 3.40 -5.12 5.00
C VAL A 45 4.04 -6.46 4.65
N PRO A 46 4.33 -7.34 5.62
CA PRO A 46 4.80 -8.69 5.34
C PRO A 46 3.81 -9.42 4.42
N SER A 47 4.31 -10.23 3.48
CA SER A 47 3.46 -10.95 2.51
C SER A 47 2.36 -11.78 3.16
N THR A 48 2.60 -12.31 4.36
CA THR A 48 1.62 -13.06 5.15
C THR A 48 0.40 -12.25 5.59
N GLY A 49 0.50 -10.92 5.66
CA GLY A 49 -0.59 -10.02 6.07
C GLY A 49 -1.18 -9.19 4.94
N VAL A 50 -0.73 -9.34 3.69
CA VAL A 50 -1.19 -8.50 2.57
C VAL A 50 -2.69 -8.67 2.29
N SER A 51 -3.20 -9.91 2.37
CA SER A 51 -4.63 -10.19 2.14
C SER A 51 -5.52 -9.52 3.19
N ASP A 52 -5.15 -9.61 4.47
CA ASP A 52 -5.91 -8.98 5.55
C ASP A 52 -5.83 -7.46 5.48
N PHE A 53 -4.65 -6.93 5.14
CA PHE A 53 -4.43 -5.50 4.95
C PHE A 53 -5.32 -4.91 3.84
N THR A 54 -5.40 -5.57 2.68
CA THR A 54 -6.25 -5.10 1.58
C THR A 54 -7.74 -5.28 1.88
N ALA A 55 -8.12 -6.38 2.52
CA ALA A 55 -9.50 -6.60 2.97
C ALA A 55 -9.94 -5.52 3.97
N ALA A 56 -9.09 -5.14 4.93
CA ALA A 56 -9.38 -4.09 5.90
C ALA A 56 -9.62 -2.73 5.22
N ILE A 57 -8.85 -2.38 4.19
CA ILE A 57 -9.10 -1.17 3.40
C ILE A 57 -10.49 -1.21 2.76
N GLY A 58 -10.85 -2.33 2.13
CA GLY A 58 -12.18 -2.52 1.54
C GLY A 58 -13.32 -2.37 2.55
N GLN A 59 -13.20 -3.03 3.71
CA GLN A 59 -14.18 -2.98 4.79
C GLN A 59 -14.41 -1.54 5.31
N VAL A 60 -13.35 -0.76 5.50
CA VAL A 60 -13.45 0.64 5.94
C VAL A 60 -14.18 1.49 4.89
N LEU A 61 -13.88 1.27 3.60
CA LEU A 61 -14.54 1.98 2.50
C LEU A 61 -16.03 1.62 2.39
N ASP A 62 -16.39 0.35 2.60
CA ASP A 62 -17.78 -0.11 2.54
C ASP A 62 -18.61 0.36 3.74
N ALA A 63 -18.01 0.37 4.94
CA ALA A 63 -18.62 0.95 6.12
C ALA A 63 -18.95 2.44 5.90
N SER A 64 -18.05 3.18 5.23
CA SER A 64 -18.26 4.59 4.91
C SER A 64 -19.43 4.83 3.95
N ARG A 65 -19.71 3.89 3.05
CA ARG A 65 -20.84 3.97 2.09
C ARG A 65 -22.18 3.68 2.75
N SER A 66 -22.19 2.84 3.77
CA SER A 66 -23.42 2.43 4.46
C SER A 66 -23.92 3.49 5.45
N ALA A 67 -23.03 4.36 5.95
CA ALA A 67 -23.38 5.44 6.87
C ALA A 67 -24.07 6.66 6.21
N ALA A 68 -24.10 6.75 4.87
CA ALA A 68 -24.74 7.84 4.13
C ALA A 68 -26.23 7.60 3.84
N VAL A 69 -26.78 6.46 4.29
CA VAL A 69 -28.21 6.14 4.19
C VAL A 69 -28.80 6.16 5.61
N ASN A 70 -28.95 7.36 6.17
CA ASN A 70 -29.91 7.65 7.24
C ASN A 70 -30.23 9.14 7.25
#